data_AF-A0A1Z5K8H3-F1
#
_entry.id   AF-A0A1Z5K8H3-F1
#
_cell.length_a   1.000
_cell.length_b   1.000
_cell.length_c   1.000
_cell.angle_alpha   90.00
_cell.angle_beta   90.00
_cell.angle_gamma   90.00
#
_symmetry.space_group_name_H-M   'P 1'
#
loop_
_entity.id
_entity.type
_entity.pdbx_description
1 polymer ?
#
loop_
_entity_poly.entity_id
_entity_poly.type
_entity_poly.pdbx_seq_one_letter_code
_entity_poly.pdbx_strand_id
1 'polypeptide(L)'
;MFSRRKAAAAVLGCGMAVWTLAQFYILARFSTRDDPSMQEVNRLYYVAQFGLGHRLSKLSAAYHLTRVLNLPVMELHGGSCQTETDVFAYLFGTHRLTMRTSTTADYRNRQILVRNDVAGYAAGQSYKNARVAIPQHYRTGNNNPWKKKLRFDRILFQELLDRFVQRTPLPLLQQFERHTVIGLHVREGNGEQDHFAASGRRIGNTTTFVNDLCYLLRKYAAEQRWSRPALLFLATDTERVIPMVQTACHTTATDYPGIPIVWLPQNRPTQGVSYQAWNHGEPCFQGWQSSMMDMALLAHADVLVAGMRSTFTQILPRALVMGRNKSFCEVHETGRTMTCWDEEESWLFRNLPASTTYSLDNTAISVVHKLLVHLPDVEPNPWIEKARVFLNNTESSSNVFAYGERFDPKYRKQGQVFQKDFTFAAS
;
A
#
# COMPACT_ATOMS: atom_id res chain seq x y z
N MET A 1 -56.59 14.53 21.82
CA MET A 1 -55.34 14.24 22.56
C MET A 1 -54.52 13.25 21.75
N PHE A 2 -53.37 13.68 21.24
CA PHE A 2 -52.50 12.94 20.33
C PHE A 2 -51.72 11.84 21.07
N SER A 3 -51.70 10.62 20.52
CA SER A 3 -50.71 9.60 20.87
C SER A 3 -50.11 9.04 19.59
N ARG A 4 -48.94 9.59 19.20
CA ARG A 4 -48.10 9.08 18.12
C ARG A 4 -47.10 8.10 18.71
N ARG A 5 -47.27 6.81 18.44
CA ARG A 5 -46.20 5.80 18.66
C ARG A 5 -45.20 5.92 17.51
N LYS A 6 -43.96 6.31 17.83
CA LYS A 6 -42.80 6.21 16.95
C LYS A 6 -42.34 4.76 16.93
N ALA A 7 -42.34 4.12 15.76
CA ALA A 7 -41.63 2.88 15.54
C ALA A 7 -40.13 3.20 15.41
N ALA A 8 -39.32 2.63 16.30
CA ALA A 8 -37.87 2.66 16.22
C ALA A 8 -37.44 1.65 15.14
N ALA A 9 -36.82 2.15 14.07
CA ALA A 9 -36.12 1.31 13.11
C ALA A 9 -34.83 0.81 13.76
N ALA A 10 -34.79 -0.48 14.08
CA ALA A 10 -33.58 -1.17 14.48
C ALA A 10 -32.64 -1.24 13.27
N VAL A 11 -31.49 -0.56 13.39
CA VAL A 11 -30.37 -0.65 12.45
C VAL A 11 -29.79 -2.07 12.57
N LEU A 12 -30.02 -2.89 11.55
CA LEU A 12 -29.35 -4.18 11.37
C LEU A 12 -27.84 -3.92 11.22
N GLY A 13 -27.10 -4.30 12.26
CA GLY A 13 -25.64 -4.26 12.26
C GLY A 13 -25.05 -5.13 11.15
N CYS A 14 -24.05 -4.60 10.47
CA CYS A 14 -23.21 -5.34 9.54
C CYS A 14 -22.63 -6.59 10.21
N GLY A 15 -23.19 -7.76 9.86
CA GLY A 15 -22.57 -9.04 10.16
C GLY A 15 -21.31 -9.20 9.32
N MET A 16 -20.14 -8.96 9.92
CA MET A 16 -18.91 -9.54 9.39
C MET A 16 -19.02 -11.05 9.57
N ALA A 17 -19.20 -11.77 8.47
CA ALA A 17 -19.21 -13.23 8.46
C ALA A 17 -17.91 -13.73 9.12
N VAL A 18 -18.05 -14.40 10.27
CA VAL A 18 -16.94 -15.08 10.94
C VAL A 18 -16.70 -16.36 10.14
N TRP A 19 -15.79 -16.30 9.17
CA TRP A 19 -15.28 -17.48 8.49
C TRP A 19 -14.50 -18.32 9.51
N THR A 20 -14.93 -19.56 9.72
CA THR A 20 -14.29 -20.49 10.66
C THR A 20 -12.99 -21.04 10.08
N LEU A 21 -12.07 -21.48 10.96
CA LEU A 21 -10.80 -22.12 10.59
C LEU A 21 -10.93 -23.27 9.57
N ALA A 22 -12.10 -23.94 9.54
CA ALA A 22 -12.39 -25.07 8.66
C ALA A 22 -12.39 -24.70 7.16
N GLN A 23 -12.92 -23.53 6.78
CA GLN A 23 -12.98 -23.12 5.37
C GLN A 23 -11.60 -22.70 4.81
N PHE A 24 -10.63 -22.37 5.68
CA PHE A 24 -9.26 -22.06 5.27
C PHE A 24 -8.36 -23.30 5.18
N TYR A 25 -8.62 -24.35 5.98
CA TYR A 25 -7.95 -25.65 5.81
C TYR A 25 -8.22 -26.24 4.42
N ILE A 26 -9.38 -25.94 3.84
CA ILE A 26 -9.76 -26.31 2.47
C ILE A 26 -8.91 -25.55 1.44
N LEU A 27 -8.61 -24.26 1.65
CA LEU A 27 -7.77 -23.47 0.73
C LEU A 27 -6.29 -23.92 0.73
N ALA A 28 -5.77 -24.42 1.86
CA ALA A 28 -4.44 -25.01 1.91
C ALA A 28 -4.33 -26.34 1.12
N ARG A 29 -5.46 -27.04 0.89
CA ARG A 29 -5.49 -28.27 0.07
C ARG A 29 -5.64 -28.02 -1.43
N PHE A 30 -6.01 -26.82 -1.87
CA PHE A 30 -6.23 -26.51 -3.29
C PHE A 30 -4.97 -26.09 -4.06
N SER A 31 -3.80 -26.10 -3.42
CA SER A 31 -2.50 -25.76 -4.06
C SER A 31 -1.61 -26.99 -4.26
N THR A 32 -2.12 -28.05 -4.90
CA THR A 32 -1.35 -29.28 -5.15
C THR A 32 -1.52 -29.84 -6.55
N ARG A 33 -1.56 -29.00 -7.59
CA ARG A 33 -1.26 -29.51 -8.95
C ARG A 33 0.26 -29.63 -9.12
N ASP A 34 0.76 -30.75 -8.61
CA ASP A 34 1.90 -31.58 -9.05
C ASP A 34 3.07 -30.91 -9.78
N ASP A 35 3.87 -30.13 -9.06
CA ASP A 35 5.32 -30.15 -9.30
C ASP A 35 5.98 -30.93 -8.15
N PRO A 36 6.30 -32.23 -8.35
CA PRO A 36 6.86 -33.08 -7.31
C PRO A 36 8.22 -32.59 -6.81
N SER A 37 8.94 -31.75 -7.58
CA SER A 37 10.20 -31.16 -7.15
C SER A 37 10.04 -30.05 -6.08
N MET A 38 8.80 -29.66 -5.77
CA MET A 38 8.49 -28.49 -4.95
C MET A 38 7.84 -28.81 -3.61
N GLN A 39 7.55 -30.09 -3.30
CA GLN A 39 6.81 -30.46 -2.08
C GLN A 39 7.60 -30.25 -0.78
N GLU A 40 8.93 -30.11 -0.84
CA GLU A 40 9.76 -30.11 0.37
C GLU A 40 10.25 -28.73 0.84
N VAL A 41 9.98 -27.64 0.12
CA VAL A 41 10.57 -26.33 0.47
C VAL A 41 9.85 -25.62 1.62
N ASN A 42 10.63 -25.05 2.55
CA ASN A 42 10.10 -24.15 3.58
C ASN A 42 9.54 -22.88 2.93
N ARG A 43 8.38 -22.40 3.39
CA ARG A 43 7.67 -21.29 2.72
C ARG A 43 6.93 -20.38 3.69
N LEU A 44 6.68 -19.16 3.26
CA LEU A 44 5.75 -18.24 3.92
C LEU A 44 4.43 -18.21 3.14
N TYR A 45 3.32 -18.39 3.84
CA TYR A 45 1.97 -18.32 3.29
C TYR A 45 1.27 -17.04 3.80
N TYR A 46 0.94 -16.13 2.89
CA TYR A 46 0.34 -14.84 3.23
C TYR A 46 -1.09 -14.70 2.70
N VAL A 47 -2.04 -14.38 3.58
CA VAL A 47 -3.46 -14.19 3.25
C VAL A 47 -3.92 -12.79 3.62
N ALA A 48 -4.63 -12.08 2.72
CA ALA A 48 -5.06 -10.70 2.96
C ALA A 48 -6.41 -10.32 2.36
N GLN A 49 -7.27 -9.64 3.13
CA GLN A 49 -8.63 -9.26 2.72
C GLN A 49 -8.88 -7.73 2.63
N PHE A 50 -7.86 -6.95 2.28
CA PHE A 50 -7.97 -5.48 2.14
C PHE A 50 -7.88 -5.02 0.69
N GLY A 51 -8.28 -3.78 0.41
CA GLY A 51 -8.04 -3.12 -0.88
C GLY A 51 -6.56 -3.04 -1.26
N LEU A 52 -6.28 -2.91 -2.56
CA LEU A 52 -4.96 -3.13 -3.17
C LEU A 52 -3.80 -2.44 -2.46
N GLY A 53 -3.89 -1.14 -2.19
CA GLY A 53 -2.80 -0.40 -1.51
C GLY A 53 -2.49 -0.93 -0.11
N HIS A 54 -3.52 -1.27 0.68
CA HIS A 54 -3.33 -1.86 1.99
C HIS A 54 -2.75 -3.27 1.88
N ARG A 55 -3.26 -4.10 0.96
CA ARG A 55 -2.75 -5.45 0.71
C ARG A 55 -1.28 -5.44 0.33
N LEU A 56 -0.88 -4.58 -0.62
CA LEU A 56 0.52 -4.44 -1.03
C LEU A 56 1.41 -3.96 0.12
N SER A 57 0.91 -3.09 1.00
CA SER A 57 1.67 -2.63 2.16
C SER A 57 2.01 -3.75 3.13
N LYS A 58 1.08 -4.68 3.34
CA LYS A 58 1.24 -5.80 4.27
C LYS A 58 2.01 -6.94 3.61
N LEU A 59 1.79 -7.14 2.31
CA LEU A 59 2.60 -8.02 1.47
C LEU A 59 4.08 -7.63 1.53
N SER A 60 4.43 -6.34 1.51
CA SER A 60 5.84 -5.93 1.60
C SER A 60 6.47 -6.26 2.96
N ALA A 61 5.70 -6.17 4.05
CA ALA A 61 6.14 -6.67 5.36
C ALA A 61 6.33 -8.20 5.36
N ALA A 62 5.43 -8.95 4.74
CA ALA A 62 5.54 -10.41 4.62
C ALA A 62 6.75 -10.80 3.77
N TYR A 63 7.00 -10.11 2.66
CA TYR A 63 8.19 -10.29 1.83
C TYR A 63 9.47 -10.03 2.62
N HIS A 64 9.55 -8.93 3.38
CA HIS A 64 10.71 -8.68 4.24
C HIS A 64 10.90 -9.78 5.29
N LEU A 65 9.82 -10.28 5.90
CA LEU A 65 9.89 -11.41 6.83
C LEU A 65 10.44 -12.68 6.14
N THR A 66 9.96 -13.01 4.94
CA THR A 66 10.48 -14.11 4.10
C THR A 66 11.98 -13.97 3.88
N ARG A 67 12.46 -12.76 3.57
CA ARG A 67 13.89 -12.47 3.38
C ARG A 67 14.69 -12.59 4.68
N VAL A 68 14.15 -12.15 5.82
CA VAL A 68 14.82 -12.24 7.14
C VAL A 68 14.90 -13.68 7.65
N LEU A 69 13.91 -14.51 7.33
CA LEU A 69 13.89 -15.94 7.64
C LEU A 69 14.60 -16.78 6.57
N ASN A 70 15.14 -16.16 5.52
CA ASN A 70 15.83 -16.82 4.41
C ASN A 70 14.99 -17.95 3.77
N LEU A 71 13.69 -17.70 3.61
CA LEU A 71 12.77 -18.66 3.00
C LEU A 71 12.83 -18.55 1.46
N PRO A 72 12.91 -19.69 0.74
CA PRO A 72 13.01 -19.72 -0.72
C PRO A 72 11.72 -19.32 -1.43
N VAL A 73 10.57 -19.41 -0.75
CA VAL A 73 9.25 -19.28 -1.37
C VAL A 73 8.32 -18.46 -0.50
N MET A 74 7.55 -17.60 -1.15
CA MET A 74 6.36 -16.98 -0.57
C MET A 74 5.15 -17.26 -1.45
N GLU A 75 4.09 -17.81 -0.85
CA GLU A 75 2.79 -18.05 -1.47
C GLU A 75 1.76 -17.01 -0.98
N LEU A 76 0.94 -16.52 -1.91
CA LEU A 76 0.14 -15.31 -1.76
C LEU A 76 -1.31 -15.57 -2.12
N HIS A 77 -2.20 -15.30 -1.19
CA HIS A 77 -3.64 -15.45 -1.39
C HIS A 77 -4.33 -14.11 -1.15
N GLY A 78 -4.72 -13.48 -2.26
CA GLY A 78 -5.46 -12.23 -2.29
C GLY A 78 -6.98 -12.41 -2.16
N GLY A 79 -7.47 -13.63 -2.00
CA GLY A 79 -8.89 -13.92 -2.05
C GLY A 79 -9.40 -13.94 -3.50
N SER A 80 -10.69 -14.17 -3.67
CA SER A 80 -11.30 -14.33 -4.99
C SER A 80 -12.50 -13.41 -5.19
N CYS A 81 -12.85 -13.19 -6.46
CA CYS A 81 -14.07 -12.51 -6.87
C CYS A 81 -15.28 -13.47 -6.87
N GLN A 82 -15.39 -14.30 -5.82
CA GLN A 82 -16.33 -15.43 -5.74
C GLN A 82 -16.19 -16.38 -6.94
N THR A 83 -14.97 -16.55 -7.40
CA THR A 83 -14.57 -17.54 -8.41
C THR A 83 -13.43 -18.39 -7.86
N GLU A 84 -12.99 -19.40 -8.60
CA GLU A 84 -11.81 -20.19 -8.25
C GLU A 84 -10.49 -19.41 -8.41
N THR A 85 -10.51 -18.35 -9.21
CA THR A 85 -9.32 -17.55 -9.51
C THR A 85 -9.00 -16.59 -8.38
N ASP A 86 -7.78 -16.70 -7.83
CA ASP A 86 -7.26 -15.73 -6.86
C ASP A 86 -6.90 -14.40 -7.56
N VAL A 87 -7.27 -13.29 -6.92
CA VAL A 87 -7.02 -11.92 -7.44
C VAL A 87 -5.53 -11.66 -7.69
N PHE A 88 -4.65 -12.17 -6.83
CA PHE A 88 -3.21 -11.98 -7.00
C PHE A 88 -2.69 -12.77 -8.20
N ALA A 89 -3.13 -14.02 -8.35
CA ALA A 89 -2.78 -14.84 -9.52
C ALA A 89 -3.32 -14.24 -10.83
N TYR A 90 -4.52 -13.65 -10.80
CA TYR A 90 -5.09 -12.93 -11.94
C TYR A 90 -4.18 -11.77 -12.38
N LEU A 91 -3.79 -10.90 -11.44
CA LEU A 91 -2.97 -9.72 -11.71
C LEU A 91 -1.53 -10.06 -12.11
N PHE A 92 -0.88 -11.00 -11.42
CA PHE A 92 0.57 -11.22 -11.53
C PHE A 92 0.94 -12.56 -12.17
N GLY A 93 -0.05 -13.33 -12.64
CA GLY A 93 0.10 -14.61 -13.34
C GLY A 93 0.36 -15.82 -12.43
N THR A 94 0.67 -15.60 -11.16
CA THR A 94 0.88 -16.68 -10.18
C THR A 94 0.72 -16.15 -8.76
N HIS A 95 0.37 -17.05 -7.84
CA HIS A 95 0.33 -16.78 -6.40
C HIS A 95 1.71 -16.91 -5.73
N ARG A 96 2.76 -17.21 -6.49
CA ARG A 96 4.08 -17.56 -5.94
C ARG A 96 5.17 -16.56 -6.29
N LEU A 97 5.96 -16.18 -5.28
CA LEU A 97 7.22 -15.46 -5.43
C LEU A 97 8.38 -16.35 -4.97
N THR A 98 9.39 -16.52 -5.81
CA THR A 98 10.59 -17.31 -5.52
C THR A 98 11.73 -16.39 -5.15
N MET A 99 12.33 -16.61 -3.99
CA MET A 99 13.45 -15.83 -3.50
C MET A 99 14.77 -16.49 -3.89
N ARG A 100 15.73 -15.67 -4.34
CA ARG A 100 17.14 -16.10 -4.37
C ARG A 100 17.63 -16.18 -2.92
N THR A 101 17.79 -17.39 -2.39
CA THR A 101 18.42 -17.68 -1.10
C THR A 101 19.86 -18.15 -1.34
N SER A 102 20.75 -17.87 -0.39
CA SER A 102 22.18 -18.18 -0.50
C SER A 102 22.55 -19.56 0.07
N THR A 103 21.59 -20.32 0.58
CA THR A 103 21.84 -21.53 1.38
C THR A 103 21.12 -22.73 0.82
N THR A 104 21.80 -23.87 0.83
CA THR A 104 21.24 -25.24 0.73
C THR A 104 20.47 -25.60 2.01
N ALA A 105 19.56 -24.72 2.43
CA ALA A 105 18.81 -24.91 3.67
C ALA A 105 18.04 -26.22 3.59
N ASP A 106 18.08 -26.99 4.69
CA ASP A 106 17.33 -28.24 4.85
C ASP A 106 15.84 -27.97 4.63
N TYR A 107 15.32 -28.52 3.53
CA TYR A 107 13.98 -28.32 3.03
C TYR A 107 13.05 -29.32 3.73
N ARG A 108 12.34 -28.86 4.77
CA ARG A 108 11.50 -29.69 5.65
C ARG A 108 10.00 -29.45 5.48
N ASN A 109 9.60 -28.83 4.37
CA ASN A 109 8.22 -28.44 4.08
C ASN A 109 7.54 -27.65 5.22
N ARG A 110 8.30 -26.84 5.96
CA ARG A 110 7.75 -26.02 7.05
C ARG A 110 7.08 -24.76 6.50
N GLN A 111 5.94 -24.40 7.06
CA GLN A 111 5.12 -23.28 6.61
C GLN A 111 4.96 -22.24 7.71
N ILE A 112 5.31 -20.99 7.39
CA ILE A 112 5.00 -19.83 8.23
C ILE A 112 3.71 -19.19 7.72
N LEU A 113 2.63 -19.28 8.47
CA LEU A 113 1.33 -18.74 8.10
C LEU A 113 1.15 -17.32 8.66
N VAL A 114 0.96 -16.35 7.78
CA VAL A 114 0.70 -14.95 8.11
C VAL A 114 -0.67 -14.54 7.58
N ARG A 115 -1.51 -13.95 8.45
CA ARG A 115 -2.87 -13.51 8.09
C ARG A 115 -3.05 -12.03 8.34
N ASN A 116 -3.38 -11.29 7.28
CA ASN A 116 -3.64 -9.84 7.26
C ASN A 116 -2.44 -8.99 7.66
N ASP A 117 -2.00 -9.09 8.92
CA ASP A 117 -0.92 -8.33 9.52
C ASP A 117 0.32 -9.20 9.77
N VAL A 118 1.49 -8.55 9.79
CA VAL A 118 2.78 -9.20 10.06
C VAL A 118 3.26 -8.72 11.42
N ALA A 119 3.31 -9.61 12.40
CA ALA A 119 3.71 -9.24 13.75
C ALA A 119 5.14 -8.66 13.81
N GLY A 120 5.26 -7.55 14.56
CA GLY A 120 6.45 -6.73 14.66
C GLY A 120 6.71 -5.85 13.44
N TYR A 121 5.68 -5.56 12.63
CA TYR A 121 5.69 -4.48 11.66
C TYR A 121 4.56 -3.52 11.94
N ALA A 122 4.84 -2.22 11.90
CA ALA A 122 3.85 -1.18 12.12
C ALA A 122 3.91 -0.12 11.03
N ALA A 123 2.76 0.50 10.72
CA ALA A 123 2.76 1.71 9.91
C ALA A 123 3.60 2.78 10.60
N GLY A 124 4.50 3.43 9.86
CA GLY A 124 5.37 4.48 10.39
C GLY A 124 4.60 5.63 11.07
N GLN A 125 3.34 5.84 10.67
CA GLN A 125 2.43 6.79 11.32
C GLN A 125 2.20 6.49 12.79
N SER A 126 2.26 5.22 13.17
CA SER A 126 2.06 4.83 14.56
C SER A 126 3.12 5.42 15.47
N TYR A 127 4.37 5.53 15.01
CA TYR A 127 5.44 6.19 15.76
C TYR A 127 5.17 7.68 15.91
N LYS A 128 4.74 8.33 14.83
CA LYS A 128 4.34 9.76 14.87
C LYS A 128 3.20 10.00 15.84
N ASN A 129 2.15 9.16 15.79
CA ASN A 129 1.00 9.25 16.69
C ASN A 129 1.38 9.00 18.16
N ALA A 130 2.24 8.01 18.40
CA ALA A 130 2.70 7.67 19.74
C ALA A 130 3.70 8.69 20.31
N ARG A 131 4.20 9.63 19.48
CA ARG A 131 5.26 10.58 19.83
C ARG A 131 6.51 9.89 20.39
N VAL A 132 6.75 8.66 19.97
CA VAL A 132 7.93 7.89 20.38
C VAL A 132 9.09 8.31 19.50
N ALA A 133 10.19 8.72 20.13
CA ALA A 133 11.41 9.03 19.42
C ALA A 133 11.89 7.80 18.64
N ILE A 134 12.11 7.98 17.34
CA ILE A 134 12.68 6.94 16.49
C ILE A 134 14.14 6.76 16.93
N PRO A 135 14.58 5.56 17.36
CA PRO A 135 15.94 5.38 17.85
C PRO A 135 16.98 5.74 16.79
N GLN A 136 18.14 6.27 17.22
CA GLN A 136 19.13 6.83 16.29
C GLN A 136 19.70 5.80 15.30
N HIS A 137 19.76 4.51 15.66
CA HIS A 137 20.20 3.44 14.76
C HIS A 137 19.20 3.14 13.62
N TYR A 138 17.93 3.56 13.75
CA TYR A 138 16.98 3.57 12.65
C TYR A 138 17.16 4.77 11.73
N ARG A 139 18.00 5.75 12.06
CA ARG A 139 18.32 6.91 11.23
C ARG A 139 19.69 6.77 10.60
N THR A 140 20.65 6.35 11.39
CA THR A 140 22.08 6.32 11.03
C THR A 140 22.57 4.89 10.83
N GLY A 141 23.47 4.69 9.88
CA GLY A 141 24.17 3.42 9.66
C GLY A 141 23.69 2.57 8.47
N ASN A 142 24.61 1.76 7.97
CA ASN A 142 24.41 0.87 6.82
C ASN A 142 23.49 -0.33 7.13
N ASN A 143 23.40 -0.71 8.41
CA ASN A 143 22.55 -1.81 8.90
C ASN A 143 21.16 -1.34 9.37
N ASN A 144 20.76 -0.13 9.01
CA ASN A 144 19.46 0.42 9.37
C ASN A 144 18.33 -0.49 8.85
N PRO A 145 17.49 -1.06 9.75
CA PRO A 145 16.47 -2.02 9.36
C PRO A 145 15.33 -1.39 8.56
N TRP A 146 15.06 -0.10 8.72
CA TRP A 146 14.09 0.61 7.88
C TRP A 146 14.62 0.81 6.46
N LYS A 147 15.89 1.20 6.31
CA LYS A 147 16.53 1.28 4.98
C LYS A 147 16.57 -0.08 4.29
N LYS A 148 16.90 -1.14 5.03
CA LYS A 148 16.87 -2.52 4.53
C LYS A 148 15.46 -2.93 4.09
N LYS A 149 14.43 -2.61 4.88
CA LYS A 149 13.03 -2.83 4.53
C LYS A 149 12.64 -2.10 3.25
N LEU A 150 12.91 -0.79 3.16
CA LEU A 150 12.57 0.00 1.98
C LEU A 150 13.28 -0.50 0.71
N ARG A 151 14.52 -0.97 0.82
CA ARG A 151 15.21 -1.65 -0.29
C ARG A 151 14.47 -2.92 -0.73
N PHE A 152 14.02 -3.77 0.20
CA PHE A 152 13.25 -4.97 -0.15
C PHE A 152 11.86 -4.64 -0.71
N ASP A 153 11.24 -3.55 -0.28
CA ASP A 153 9.98 -3.06 -0.86
C ASP A 153 10.18 -2.73 -2.34
N ARG A 154 11.26 -2.03 -2.70
CA ARG A 154 11.58 -1.73 -4.11
C ARG A 154 11.76 -2.99 -4.95
N ILE A 155 12.47 -3.99 -4.43
CA ILE A 155 12.69 -5.27 -5.14
C ILE A 155 11.35 -5.98 -5.38
N LEU A 156 10.55 -6.15 -4.33
CA LEU A 156 9.22 -6.77 -4.43
C LEU A 156 8.36 -6.02 -5.44
N PHE A 157 8.23 -4.71 -5.29
CA PHE A 157 7.33 -3.92 -6.11
C PHE A 157 7.76 -3.85 -7.56
N GLN A 158 9.06 -3.86 -7.86
CA GLN A 158 9.56 -3.98 -9.22
C GLN A 158 9.16 -5.33 -9.81
N GLU A 159 9.36 -6.43 -9.08
CA GLU A 159 8.97 -7.77 -9.54
C GLU A 159 7.47 -7.88 -9.83
N LEU A 160 6.62 -7.29 -8.97
CA LEU A 160 5.17 -7.26 -9.20
C LEU A 160 4.80 -6.40 -10.40
N LEU A 161 5.45 -5.24 -10.56
CA LEU A 161 5.21 -4.35 -11.68
C LEU A 161 5.59 -5.03 -13.01
N ASP A 162 6.77 -5.66 -13.07
CA ASP A 162 7.25 -6.34 -14.28
C ASP A 162 6.29 -7.45 -14.72
N ARG A 163 5.85 -8.29 -13.76
CA ARG A 163 4.86 -9.36 -14.02
C ARG A 163 3.53 -8.80 -14.50
N PHE A 164 3.08 -7.69 -13.91
CA PHE A 164 1.82 -7.07 -14.28
C PHE A 164 1.90 -6.48 -15.70
N VAL A 165 2.93 -5.70 -16.01
CA VAL A 165 3.11 -5.05 -17.32
C VAL A 165 3.29 -6.08 -18.44
N GLN A 166 3.96 -7.21 -18.16
CA GLN A 166 4.07 -8.31 -19.12
C GLN A 166 2.68 -8.88 -19.53
N ARG A 167 1.72 -8.87 -18.61
CA ARG A 167 0.38 -9.44 -18.81
C ARG A 167 -0.65 -8.40 -19.26
N THR A 168 -0.49 -7.17 -18.83
CA THR A 168 -1.43 -6.08 -19.04
C THR A 168 -0.69 -4.92 -19.71
N PRO A 169 -0.83 -4.76 -21.03
CA PRO A 169 -0.23 -3.64 -21.75
C PRO A 169 -0.67 -2.30 -21.17
N LEU A 170 0.30 -1.38 -21.04
CA LEU A 170 0.06 -0.03 -20.56
C LEU A 170 0.36 0.97 -21.70
N PRO A 171 -0.63 1.27 -22.56
CA PRO A 171 -0.39 2.04 -23.79
C PRO A 171 0.14 3.45 -23.53
N LEU A 172 -0.15 4.04 -22.37
CA LEU A 172 0.35 5.38 -22.01
C LEU A 172 1.87 5.43 -21.77
N LEU A 173 2.55 4.30 -21.56
CA LEU A 173 4.01 4.29 -21.33
C LEU A 173 4.79 4.84 -22.52
N GLN A 174 4.34 4.60 -23.76
CA GLN A 174 4.98 5.17 -24.95
C GLN A 174 4.94 6.71 -24.94
N GLN A 175 3.85 7.30 -24.43
CA GLN A 175 3.74 8.74 -24.30
C GLN A 175 4.66 9.27 -23.18
N PHE A 176 4.83 8.51 -22.10
CA PHE A 176 5.67 8.88 -20.95
C PHE A 176 7.15 9.00 -21.32
N GLU A 177 7.63 8.24 -22.31
CA GLU A 177 9.01 8.34 -22.81
C GLU A 177 9.33 9.74 -23.39
N ARG A 178 8.32 10.43 -23.92
CA ARG A 178 8.48 11.74 -24.57
C ARG A 178 8.25 12.94 -23.64
N HIS A 179 7.89 12.70 -22.37
CA HIS A 179 7.46 13.75 -21.44
C HIS A 179 8.06 13.57 -20.06
N THR A 180 8.30 14.66 -19.34
CA THR A 180 8.50 14.57 -17.90
C THR A 180 7.14 14.40 -17.23
N VAL A 181 6.91 13.22 -16.65
CA VAL A 181 5.58 12.84 -16.19
C VAL A 181 5.39 13.17 -14.72
N ILE A 182 4.39 14.00 -14.43
CA ILE A 182 3.84 14.19 -13.08
C ILE A 182 2.70 13.18 -12.91
N GLY A 183 2.88 12.17 -12.08
CA GLY A 183 1.83 11.24 -11.69
C GLY A 183 1.04 11.81 -10.52
N LEU A 184 -0.20 12.21 -10.73
CA LEU A 184 -1.09 12.73 -9.69
C LEU A 184 -2.16 11.71 -9.34
N HIS A 185 -2.33 11.47 -8.04
CA HIS A 185 -3.49 10.72 -7.54
C HIS A 185 -4.33 11.58 -6.60
N VAL A 186 -5.59 11.81 -7.00
CA VAL A 186 -6.61 12.48 -6.20
C VAL A 186 -7.57 11.43 -5.69
N ARG A 187 -7.69 11.31 -4.36
CA ARG A 187 -8.67 10.43 -3.72
C ARG A 187 -9.76 11.27 -3.09
N GLU A 188 -10.95 11.23 -3.69
CA GLU A 188 -12.12 11.91 -3.14
C GLU A 188 -12.97 10.96 -2.27
N GLY A 189 -12.82 9.64 -2.46
CA GLY A 189 -13.49 8.63 -1.67
C GLY A 189 -14.82 8.14 -2.26
N ASN A 190 -15.22 8.64 -3.44
CA ASN A 190 -16.33 8.10 -4.22
C ASN A 190 -17.59 7.78 -3.39
N GLY A 191 -18.10 8.73 -2.61
CA GLY A 191 -19.30 8.53 -1.78
C GLY A 191 -19.12 7.71 -0.49
N GLU A 192 -17.89 7.37 -0.08
CA GLU A 192 -17.59 6.87 1.27
C GLU A 192 -17.96 7.96 2.31
N GLN A 193 -19.03 7.76 3.10
CA GLN A 193 -19.53 8.76 4.07
C GLN A 193 -18.75 8.68 5.40
N ASP A 194 -19.16 7.79 6.31
CA ASP A 194 -18.87 7.94 7.75
C ASP A 194 -17.40 7.71 8.11
N HIS A 195 -16.83 6.55 7.76
CA HIS A 195 -15.47 6.22 8.18
C HIS A 195 -14.40 7.06 7.45
N PHE A 196 -14.64 7.40 6.18
CA PHE A 196 -13.71 8.18 5.38
C PHE A 196 -13.65 9.64 5.83
N ALA A 197 -14.82 10.24 6.09
CA ALA A 197 -14.91 11.58 6.66
C ALA A 197 -14.40 11.63 8.10
N ALA A 198 -14.80 10.70 8.98
CA ALA A 198 -14.37 10.64 10.38
C ALA A 198 -12.85 10.44 10.51
N SER A 199 -12.24 9.76 9.55
CA SER A 199 -10.78 9.64 9.52
C SER A 199 -10.09 10.96 9.21
N GLY A 200 -10.76 11.96 8.63
CA GLY A 200 -10.17 13.18 8.07
C GLY A 200 -9.48 12.89 6.73
N ARG A 201 -10.15 12.15 5.84
CA ARG A 201 -9.63 11.84 4.48
C ARG A 201 -10.42 12.55 3.38
N ARG A 202 -11.53 13.20 3.74
CA ARG A 202 -12.42 13.89 2.81
C ARG A 202 -11.82 15.23 2.39
N ILE A 203 -11.94 15.54 1.10
CA ILE A 203 -11.68 16.88 0.57
C ILE A 203 -12.90 17.74 0.90
N GLY A 204 -12.70 18.84 1.63
CA GLY A 204 -13.80 19.70 2.08
C GLY A 204 -14.53 20.38 0.92
N ASN A 205 -13.78 21.14 0.11
CA ASN A 205 -14.27 21.75 -1.13
C ASN A 205 -13.39 21.29 -2.30
N THR A 206 -13.88 20.34 -3.08
CA THR A 206 -13.14 19.70 -4.18
C THR A 206 -12.76 20.70 -5.28
N THR A 207 -13.62 21.67 -5.59
CA THR A 207 -13.33 22.68 -6.62
C THR A 207 -12.17 23.57 -6.21
N THR A 208 -12.22 24.14 -5.00
CA THR A 208 -11.12 24.96 -4.48
C THR A 208 -9.84 24.15 -4.36
N PHE A 209 -9.92 22.93 -3.82
CA PHE A 209 -8.77 22.04 -3.68
C PHE A 209 -8.10 21.75 -5.03
N VAL A 210 -8.88 21.41 -6.07
CA VAL A 210 -8.33 21.10 -7.40
C VAL A 210 -7.73 22.35 -8.06
N ASN A 211 -8.38 23.50 -7.95
CA ASN A 211 -7.85 24.76 -8.49
C ASN A 211 -6.51 25.13 -7.84
N ASP A 212 -6.45 25.10 -6.51
CA ASP A 212 -5.24 25.44 -5.76
C ASP A 212 -4.12 24.43 -6.05
N LEU A 213 -4.42 23.13 -6.09
CA LEU A 213 -3.46 22.09 -6.46
C LEU A 213 -2.94 22.29 -7.89
N CYS A 214 -3.81 22.52 -8.86
CA CYS A 214 -3.40 22.74 -10.25
C CYS A 214 -2.55 24.02 -10.42
N TYR A 215 -2.79 25.06 -9.62
CA TYR A 215 -1.89 26.21 -9.57
C TYR A 215 -0.50 25.79 -9.09
N LEU A 216 -0.40 25.07 -7.97
CA LEU A 216 0.88 24.61 -7.42
C LEU A 216 1.64 23.69 -8.38
N LEU A 217 0.95 22.79 -9.08
CA LEU A 217 1.57 21.89 -10.06
C LEU A 217 2.15 22.64 -11.26
N ARG A 218 1.44 23.65 -11.76
CA ARG A 218 1.93 24.49 -12.87
C ARG A 218 3.10 25.36 -12.44
N LYS A 219 3.02 25.96 -11.25
CA LYS A 219 4.16 26.66 -10.63
C LYS A 219 5.38 25.75 -10.51
N TYR A 220 5.19 24.56 -9.92
CA TYR A 220 6.25 23.56 -9.81
C TYR A 220 6.87 23.23 -11.17
N ALA A 221 6.05 22.86 -12.16
CA ALA A 221 6.51 22.50 -13.49
C ALA A 221 7.24 23.64 -14.21
N ALA A 222 6.78 24.89 -14.06
CA ALA A 222 7.41 26.06 -14.67
C ALA A 222 8.76 26.42 -14.04
N GLU A 223 8.91 26.19 -12.73
CA GLU A 223 10.19 26.38 -12.03
C GLU A 223 11.17 25.24 -12.30
N GLN A 224 10.68 24.05 -12.68
CA GLN A 224 11.54 22.95 -13.07
C GLN A 224 12.15 23.18 -14.45
N ARG A 225 13.48 23.01 -14.54
CA ARG A 225 14.22 23.08 -15.81
C ARG A 225 14.29 21.71 -16.49
N TRP A 226 13.14 21.13 -16.80
CA TRP A 226 13.08 19.81 -17.43
C TRP A 226 13.48 19.87 -18.91
N SER A 227 14.15 18.81 -19.38
CA SER A 227 14.55 18.66 -20.79
C SER A 227 13.41 18.20 -21.70
N ARG A 228 12.33 17.65 -21.13
CA ARG A 228 11.13 17.18 -21.83
C ARG A 228 9.91 17.97 -21.35
N PRO A 229 8.89 18.18 -22.22
CA PRO A 229 7.67 18.86 -21.82
C PRO A 229 6.96 18.11 -20.69
N ALA A 230 6.28 18.87 -19.82
CA ALA A 230 5.51 18.30 -18.73
C ALA A 230 4.27 17.55 -19.25
N LEU A 231 3.91 16.46 -18.60
CA LEU A 231 2.66 15.73 -18.80
C LEU A 231 2.09 15.32 -17.44
N LEU A 232 0.81 15.58 -17.19
CA LEU A 232 0.13 15.15 -15.98
C LEU A 232 -0.63 13.84 -16.25
N PHE A 233 -0.23 12.75 -15.61
CA PHE A 233 -1.05 11.55 -15.53
C PHE A 233 -1.95 11.61 -14.30
N LEU A 234 -3.27 11.56 -14.49
CA LEU A 234 -4.26 11.61 -13.42
C LEU A 234 -4.83 10.21 -13.13
N ALA A 235 -4.66 9.75 -11.89
CA ALA A 235 -5.39 8.63 -11.31
C ALA A 235 -6.41 9.14 -10.28
N THR A 236 -7.66 8.69 -10.37
CA THR A 236 -8.71 9.09 -9.43
C THR A 236 -9.79 8.02 -9.30
N ASP A 237 -10.30 7.86 -8.08
CA ASP A 237 -11.42 6.99 -7.77
C ASP A 237 -12.78 7.64 -8.07
N THR A 238 -12.80 8.92 -8.48
CA THR A 238 -14.03 9.69 -8.69
C THR A 238 -14.03 10.40 -10.04
N GLU A 239 -15.00 10.05 -10.88
CA GLU A 239 -15.07 10.48 -12.29
C GLU A 239 -15.17 11.99 -12.45
N ARG A 240 -15.98 12.67 -11.64
CA ARG A 240 -16.16 14.13 -11.71
C ARG A 240 -14.87 14.93 -11.48
N VAL A 241 -13.86 14.34 -10.84
CA VAL A 241 -12.57 15.00 -10.62
C VAL A 241 -11.81 15.18 -11.94
N ILE A 242 -12.03 14.30 -12.92
CA ILE A 242 -11.33 14.33 -14.22
C ILE A 242 -11.55 15.66 -14.95
N PRO A 243 -12.79 16.06 -15.30
CA PRO A 243 -13.02 17.33 -15.99
C PRO A 243 -12.63 18.56 -15.15
N MET A 244 -12.68 18.47 -13.81
CA MET A 244 -12.23 19.54 -12.93
C MET A 244 -10.72 19.76 -13.03
N VAL A 245 -9.93 18.70 -12.93
CA VAL A 245 -8.47 18.75 -13.08
C VAL A 245 -8.10 19.18 -14.51
N GLN A 246 -8.79 18.67 -15.52
CA GLN A 246 -8.58 19.08 -16.91
C GLN A 246 -8.71 20.58 -17.10
N THR A 247 -9.81 21.15 -16.61
CA THR A 247 -10.07 22.59 -16.70
C THR A 247 -9.03 23.39 -15.92
N ALA A 248 -8.80 23.04 -14.66
CA ALA A 248 -7.93 23.80 -13.75
C ALA A 248 -6.44 23.75 -14.15
N CYS A 249 -5.94 22.61 -14.61
CA CYS A 249 -4.53 22.43 -14.97
C CYS A 249 -4.23 22.82 -16.44
N HIS A 250 -5.25 22.94 -17.30
CA HIS A 250 -5.07 23.42 -18.69
C HIS A 250 -5.17 24.94 -18.82
N THR A 251 -5.92 25.61 -17.93
CA THR A 251 -6.17 27.06 -18.02
C THR A 251 -4.87 27.85 -18.08
N THR A 252 -4.67 28.63 -19.14
CA THR A 252 -3.49 29.51 -19.34
C THR A 252 -3.68 30.90 -18.74
N ALA A 253 -4.84 31.19 -18.15
CA ALA A 253 -5.21 32.50 -17.61
C ALA A 253 -4.46 32.89 -16.30
N THR A 254 -3.31 32.30 -16.02
CA THR A 254 -2.50 32.58 -14.83
C THR A 254 -1.01 32.65 -15.18
N ASP A 255 -0.18 32.98 -14.20
CA ASP A 255 1.27 33.21 -14.33
C ASP A 255 2.11 32.02 -14.89
N TYR A 256 1.54 30.82 -14.99
CA TYR A 256 2.25 29.60 -15.40
C TYR A 256 1.53 28.89 -16.57
N PRO A 257 2.29 28.25 -17.49
CA PRO A 257 1.73 27.51 -18.60
C PRO A 257 0.87 26.33 -18.12
N GLY A 258 -0.15 25.98 -18.93
CA GLY A 258 -0.97 24.80 -18.70
C GLY A 258 -0.16 23.50 -18.89
N ILE A 259 -0.56 22.44 -18.19
CA ILE A 259 0.05 21.10 -18.32
C ILE A 259 -0.94 20.20 -19.09
N PRO A 260 -0.53 19.53 -20.18
CA PRO A 260 -1.36 18.50 -20.84
C PRO A 260 -1.67 17.33 -19.90
N ILE A 261 -2.86 16.76 -20.00
CA ILE A 261 -3.36 15.77 -19.04
C ILE A 261 -3.80 14.52 -19.76
N VAL A 262 -3.41 13.37 -19.20
CA VAL A 262 -3.84 12.04 -19.63
C VAL A 262 -4.35 11.25 -18.43
N TRP A 263 -5.29 10.37 -18.67
CA TRP A 263 -5.85 9.45 -17.69
C TRP A 263 -6.27 8.17 -18.39
N LEU A 264 -6.48 7.10 -17.62
CA LEU A 264 -7.07 5.88 -18.17
C LEU A 264 -8.61 5.96 -18.11
N PRO A 265 -9.31 5.74 -19.24
CA PRO A 265 -10.73 5.42 -19.21
C PRO A 265 -10.92 4.13 -18.40
N GLN A 266 -11.77 4.18 -17.39
CA GLN A 266 -12.02 3.08 -16.47
C GLN A 266 -13.49 3.10 -16.07
N ASN A 267 -14.06 1.92 -15.87
CA ASN A 267 -15.30 1.80 -15.14
C ASN A 267 -15.02 2.18 -13.67
N ARG A 268 -15.91 2.97 -13.08
CA ARG A 268 -15.85 3.34 -11.65
C ARG A 268 -17.18 2.96 -11.00
N PRO A 269 -17.17 2.35 -9.80
CA PRO A 269 -18.42 2.13 -9.10
C PRO A 269 -19.04 3.48 -8.73
N THR A 270 -20.35 3.53 -8.54
CA THR A 270 -21.04 4.74 -8.07
C THR A 270 -20.69 5.09 -6.62
N GLN A 271 -20.31 4.08 -5.84
CA GLN A 271 -19.91 4.26 -4.45
C GLN A 271 -18.76 3.32 -4.06
N GLY A 272 -17.84 3.83 -3.24
CA GLY A 272 -16.77 3.06 -2.62
C GLY A 272 -15.62 2.73 -3.57
N VAL A 273 -14.77 1.82 -3.10
CA VAL A 273 -13.67 1.25 -3.88
C VAL A 273 -14.10 -0.04 -4.59
N SER A 274 -13.50 -0.32 -5.76
CA SER A 274 -13.91 -1.37 -6.68
C SER A 274 -14.16 -2.74 -6.03
N TYR A 275 -13.33 -3.19 -5.09
CA TYR A 275 -13.49 -4.52 -4.48
C TYR A 275 -14.72 -4.68 -3.58
N GLN A 276 -15.25 -3.58 -3.01
CA GLN A 276 -16.46 -3.62 -2.19
C GLN A 276 -17.71 -3.51 -3.06
N ALA A 277 -17.63 -2.66 -4.10
CA ALA A 277 -18.74 -2.43 -5.01
C ALA A 277 -18.93 -3.58 -6.01
N TRP A 278 -17.84 -4.21 -6.43
CA TRP A 278 -17.82 -5.35 -7.35
C TRP A 278 -17.13 -6.51 -6.64
N ASN A 279 -17.92 -7.41 -6.08
CA ASN A 279 -17.43 -8.55 -5.31
C ASN A 279 -17.61 -9.89 -6.03
N HIS A 280 -18.09 -9.88 -7.28
CA HIS A 280 -18.33 -11.08 -8.06
C HIS A 280 -17.86 -10.96 -9.52
N GLY A 281 -17.23 -12.03 -10.02
CA GLY A 281 -16.97 -12.24 -11.44
C GLY A 281 -16.01 -11.24 -12.07
N GLU A 282 -16.20 -11.02 -13.38
CA GLU A 282 -15.31 -10.21 -14.21
C GLU A 282 -15.25 -8.72 -13.81
N PRO A 283 -16.36 -8.02 -13.46
CA PRO A 283 -16.28 -6.62 -13.02
C PRO A 283 -15.38 -6.44 -11.78
N CYS A 284 -15.38 -7.42 -10.86
CA CYS A 284 -14.49 -7.43 -9.71
C CYS A 284 -13.02 -7.48 -10.16
N PHE A 285 -12.65 -8.41 -11.04
CA PHE A 285 -11.30 -8.53 -11.58
C PHE A 285 -10.86 -7.28 -12.34
N GLN A 286 -11.72 -6.72 -13.20
CA GLN A 286 -11.45 -5.48 -13.92
C GLN A 286 -11.21 -4.29 -12.98
N GLY A 287 -11.93 -4.23 -11.86
CA GLY A 287 -11.72 -3.22 -10.83
C GLY A 287 -10.35 -3.32 -10.15
N TRP A 288 -9.86 -4.54 -9.92
CA TRP A 288 -8.51 -4.79 -9.42
C TRP A 288 -7.45 -4.45 -10.46
N GLN A 289 -7.65 -4.87 -11.71
CA GLN A 289 -6.74 -4.57 -12.81
C GLN A 289 -6.64 -3.07 -13.05
N SER A 290 -7.75 -2.35 -13.13
CA SER A 290 -7.79 -0.89 -13.32
C SER A 290 -7.01 -0.17 -12.22
N SER A 291 -7.22 -0.57 -10.95
CA SER A 291 -6.47 -0.04 -9.82
C SER A 291 -4.96 -0.30 -9.95
N MET A 292 -4.57 -1.49 -10.40
CA MET A 292 -3.16 -1.84 -10.59
C MET A 292 -2.55 -1.11 -11.80
N MET A 293 -3.31 -0.87 -12.88
CA MET A 293 -2.86 -0.06 -14.02
C MET A 293 -2.54 1.37 -13.60
N ASP A 294 -3.38 1.99 -12.78
CA ASP A 294 -3.11 3.32 -12.23
C ASP A 294 -1.86 3.32 -11.35
N MET A 295 -1.72 2.34 -10.45
CA MET A 295 -0.50 2.21 -9.64
C MET A 295 0.75 2.03 -10.50
N ALA A 296 0.68 1.22 -11.54
CA ALA A 296 1.78 0.98 -12.46
C ALA A 296 2.17 2.26 -13.20
N LEU A 297 1.21 2.98 -13.79
CA LEU A 297 1.48 4.24 -14.46
C LEU A 297 2.01 5.32 -13.49
N LEU A 298 1.44 5.44 -12.29
CA LEU A 298 1.99 6.31 -11.24
C LEU A 298 3.42 5.92 -10.86
N ALA A 299 3.74 4.62 -10.84
CA ALA A 299 5.07 4.11 -10.54
C ALA A 299 6.11 4.42 -11.63
N HIS A 300 5.67 4.67 -12.86
CA HIS A 300 6.53 5.07 -13.99
C HIS A 300 6.78 6.58 -14.06
N ALA A 301 6.02 7.40 -13.32
CA ALA A 301 6.16 8.86 -13.33
C ALA A 301 7.57 9.34 -12.92
N ASP A 302 7.94 10.54 -13.35
CA ASP A 302 9.16 11.26 -12.95
C ASP A 302 8.96 12.04 -11.64
N VAL A 303 7.73 12.42 -11.34
CA VAL A 303 7.33 13.07 -10.09
C VAL A 303 6.02 12.47 -9.66
N LEU A 304 5.95 11.92 -8.45
CA LEU A 304 4.70 11.37 -7.90
C LEU A 304 4.10 12.34 -6.90
N VAL A 305 2.85 12.76 -7.13
CA VAL A 305 2.11 13.68 -6.28
C VAL A 305 0.95 12.95 -5.60
N ALA A 306 1.01 12.87 -4.28
CA ALA A 306 -0.11 12.44 -3.45
C ALA A 306 -0.99 13.64 -3.10
N GLY A 307 -2.07 13.85 -3.86
CA GLY A 307 -3.03 14.92 -3.61
C GLY A 307 -3.68 14.80 -2.22
N MET A 308 -3.97 13.57 -1.81
CA MET A 308 -4.42 13.26 -0.44
C MET A 308 -3.69 12.02 0.06
N ARG A 309 -3.59 11.89 1.40
CA ARG A 309 -2.95 10.72 2.01
C ARG A 309 -3.67 9.43 1.57
N SER A 310 -2.91 8.52 0.97
CA SER A 310 -3.44 7.28 0.42
C SER A 310 -2.38 6.18 0.47
N THR A 311 -2.77 4.98 0.92
CA THR A 311 -1.94 3.78 0.75
C THR A 311 -1.71 3.47 -0.74
N PHE A 312 -2.59 3.95 -1.61
CA PHE A 312 -2.48 3.78 -3.05
C PHE A 312 -1.19 4.40 -3.63
N THR A 313 -0.83 5.62 -3.20
CA THR A 313 0.36 6.32 -3.67
C THR A 313 1.60 5.98 -2.86
N GLN A 314 1.48 5.87 -1.54
CA GLN A 314 2.64 5.74 -0.64
C GLN A 314 3.29 4.36 -0.64
N ILE A 315 2.66 3.34 -1.22
CA ILE A 315 3.18 1.96 -1.16
C ILE A 315 3.98 1.62 -2.41
N LEU A 316 3.34 1.12 -3.47
CA LEU A 316 4.04 0.69 -4.68
C LEU A 316 4.57 1.89 -5.48
N PRO A 317 3.75 2.89 -5.86
CA PRO A 317 4.22 3.97 -6.74
C PRO A 317 5.39 4.75 -6.13
N ARG A 318 5.25 5.19 -4.87
CA ARG A 318 6.30 5.96 -4.19
C ARG A 318 7.62 5.18 -4.11
N ALA A 319 7.57 3.91 -3.72
CA ALA A 319 8.78 3.11 -3.57
C ALA A 319 9.58 3.03 -4.89
N LEU A 320 8.90 2.86 -6.03
CA LEU A 320 9.54 2.76 -7.34
C LEU A 320 9.96 4.12 -7.93
N VAL A 321 9.18 5.17 -7.70
CA VAL A 321 9.55 6.54 -8.10
C VAL A 321 10.80 6.97 -7.33
N MET A 322 10.74 6.99 -6.00
CA MET A 322 11.90 7.37 -5.18
C MET A 322 13.08 6.41 -5.35
N GLY A 323 12.82 5.14 -5.66
CA GLY A 323 13.86 4.15 -5.98
C GLY A 323 14.67 4.44 -7.24
N ARG A 324 14.10 5.23 -8.17
CA ARG A 324 14.75 5.73 -9.39
C ARG A 324 15.34 7.14 -9.19
N ASN A 325 15.51 7.58 -7.95
CA ASN A 325 15.98 8.92 -7.58
C ASN A 325 15.10 10.02 -8.19
N LYS A 326 13.79 9.83 -8.10
CA LYS A 326 12.76 10.75 -8.57
C LYS A 326 11.97 11.32 -7.40
N SER A 327 11.29 12.44 -7.64
CA SER A 327 10.64 13.22 -6.59
C SER A 327 9.29 12.63 -6.16
N PHE A 328 9.02 12.70 -4.86
CA PHE A 328 7.69 12.43 -4.28
C PHE A 328 7.18 13.68 -3.60
N CYS A 329 5.96 14.10 -3.91
CA CYS A 329 5.31 15.27 -3.33
C CYS A 329 4.04 14.90 -2.57
N GLU A 330 3.80 15.58 -1.46
CA GLU A 330 2.56 15.50 -0.69
C GLU A 330 1.89 16.86 -0.69
N VAL A 331 0.56 16.86 -0.78
CA VAL A 331 -0.26 18.07 -0.81
C VAL A 331 -1.07 18.20 0.48
N HIS A 332 -1.07 19.36 1.12
CA HIS A 332 -1.88 19.64 2.30
C HIS A 332 -3.37 19.38 2.02
N GLU A 333 -4.17 19.06 3.04
CA GLU A 333 -5.60 18.77 2.88
C GLU A 333 -6.44 19.93 2.28
N THR A 334 -5.92 21.14 2.34
CA THR A 334 -6.51 22.34 1.72
C THR A 334 -6.16 22.49 0.23
N GLY A 335 -5.18 21.76 -0.28
CA GLY A 335 -4.65 21.95 -1.65
C GLY A 335 -3.68 23.12 -1.79
N ARG A 336 -3.48 23.92 -0.73
CA ARG A 336 -2.76 25.21 -0.77
C ARG A 336 -1.26 25.14 -0.55
N THR A 337 -0.77 24.00 -0.06
CA THR A 337 0.67 23.78 0.12
C THR A 337 1.03 22.39 -0.39
N MET A 338 2.15 22.30 -1.11
CA MET A 338 2.73 21.06 -1.61
C MET A 338 4.19 21.01 -1.20
N THR A 339 4.65 19.90 -0.64
CA THR A 339 6.07 19.69 -0.31
C THR A 339 6.59 18.48 -1.07
N CYS A 340 7.74 18.63 -1.70
CA CYS A 340 8.40 17.61 -2.51
C CYS A 340 9.72 17.16 -1.86
N TRP A 341 10.03 15.88 -1.95
CA TRP A 341 11.27 15.27 -1.50
C TRP A 341 11.90 14.48 -2.64
N ASP A 342 13.20 14.67 -2.84
CA ASP A 342 13.98 13.92 -3.82
C ASP A 342 14.64 12.69 -3.20
N GLU A 343 14.73 12.66 -1.86
CA GLU A 343 15.35 11.58 -1.10
C GLU A 343 14.34 10.85 -0.21
N GLU A 344 14.33 9.52 -0.29
CA GLU A 344 13.42 8.68 0.52
C GLU A 344 13.65 8.86 2.02
N GLU A 345 14.90 9.08 2.44
CA GLU A 345 15.26 9.30 3.83
C GLU A 345 14.70 10.63 4.37
N SER A 346 14.84 11.70 3.59
CA SER A 346 14.31 13.02 3.89
C SER A 346 12.79 12.99 4.02
N TRP A 347 12.10 12.26 3.13
CA TRP A 347 10.68 11.99 3.26
C TRP A 347 10.33 11.12 4.48
N LEU A 348 11.13 10.10 4.80
CA LEU A 348 10.81 9.19 5.90
C LEU A 348 10.88 9.89 7.26
N PHE A 349 11.93 10.67 7.48
CA PHE A 349 12.22 11.28 8.78
C PHE A 349 11.77 12.74 8.93
N ARG A 350 11.47 13.44 7.83
CA ARG A 350 10.96 14.83 7.82
C ARG A 350 11.84 15.85 8.56
N ASN A 351 13.11 15.54 8.75
CA ASN A 351 14.05 16.35 9.51
C ASN A 351 15.33 16.69 8.71
N LEU A 352 15.36 16.34 7.43
CA LEU A 352 16.47 16.64 6.53
C LEU A 352 16.07 17.80 5.59
N PRO A 353 17.03 18.67 5.22
CA PRO A 353 16.76 19.90 4.47
C PRO A 353 16.38 19.66 2.99
N ALA A 354 16.48 18.44 2.48
CA ALA A 354 16.21 18.09 1.08
C ALA A 354 14.70 18.01 0.78
N SER A 355 13.98 19.11 1.02
CA SER A 355 12.59 19.26 0.62
C SER A 355 12.30 20.66 0.11
N THR A 356 11.49 20.75 -0.94
CA THR A 356 11.04 22.03 -1.50
C THR A 356 9.55 22.19 -1.26
N THR A 357 9.15 23.33 -0.68
CA THR A 357 7.76 23.64 -0.38
C THR A 357 7.22 24.74 -1.29
N TYR A 358 6.07 24.47 -1.89
CA TYR A 358 5.28 25.37 -2.71
C TYR A 358 4.02 25.74 -1.94
N SER A 359 3.74 27.03 -1.74
CA SER A 359 2.54 27.50 -1.05
C SER A 359 1.88 28.66 -1.79
N LEU A 360 0.56 28.74 -1.70
CA LEU A 360 -0.24 29.91 -2.08
C LEU A 360 -0.22 31.00 -1.00
N ASP A 361 0.11 30.63 0.23
CA ASP A 361 0.10 31.52 1.38
C ASP A 361 1.52 31.96 1.73
N ASN A 362 1.68 33.17 2.26
CA ASN A 362 2.98 33.68 2.72
C ASN A 362 3.54 32.85 3.90
N THR A 363 2.66 32.18 4.65
CA THR A 363 3.01 31.28 5.74
C THR A 363 2.79 29.84 5.29
N ALA A 364 3.85 29.17 4.82
CA ALA A 364 3.76 27.78 4.39
C ALA A 364 3.34 26.88 5.57
N ILE A 365 2.18 26.23 5.43
CA ILE A 365 1.72 25.23 6.39
C ILE A 365 2.49 23.93 6.14
N SER A 366 3.12 23.36 7.16
CA SER A 366 3.85 22.10 7.01
C SER A 366 2.94 20.98 6.52
N VAL A 367 3.30 20.36 5.40
CA VAL A 367 2.57 19.19 4.88
C VAL A 367 3.05 17.94 5.61
N VAL A 368 2.20 17.39 6.48
CA VAL A 368 2.49 16.13 7.16
C VAL A 368 1.38 15.12 6.88
N HIS A 369 1.57 14.29 5.86
CA HIS A 369 0.70 13.12 5.69
C HIS A 369 1.02 12.02 6.69
N LYS A 370 0.04 11.13 6.83
CA LYS A 370 0.23 9.90 7.57
C LYS A 370 1.29 9.05 6.87
N LEU A 371 2.29 8.55 7.59
CA LEU A 371 3.31 7.63 7.05
C LEU A 371 2.75 6.20 7.00
N LEU A 372 2.28 5.76 5.84
CA LEU A 372 1.52 4.50 5.73
C LEU A 372 2.38 3.27 5.45
N VAL A 373 3.69 3.45 5.21
CA VAL A 373 4.62 2.34 4.99
C VAL A 373 4.79 1.53 6.27
N HIS A 374 4.73 0.20 6.15
CA HIS A 374 4.96 -0.74 7.24
C HIS A 374 6.46 -1.00 7.43
N LEU A 375 6.95 -0.69 8.62
CA LEU A 375 8.34 -0.75 9.02
C LEU A 375 8.51 -1.72 10.21
N PRO A 376 9.67 -2.40 10.35
CA PRO A 376 9.98 -3.20 11.53
C PRO A 376 9.80 -2.38 12.82
N ASP A 377 9.01 -2.90 13.76
CA ASP A 377 8.56 -2.17 14.94
C ASP A 377 9.50 -2.30 16.15
N VAL A 378 10.08 -3.48 16.31
CA VAL A 378 10.91 -3.89 17.47
C VAL A 378 12.11 -4.70 17.00
N GLU A 379 13.27 -4.46 17.60
CA GLU A 379 14.46 -5.29 17.44
C GLU A 379 15.08 -5.63 18.80
N PRO A 380 15.34 -6.93 19.09
CA PRO A 380 14.95 -8.11 18.31
C PRO A 380 13.43 -8.38 18.37
N ASN A 381 12.85 -8.85 17.27
CA ASN A 381 11.43 -9.23 17.23
C ASN A 381 11.27 -10.67 17.77
N PRO A 382 10.57 -10.90 18.89
CA PRO A 382 10.44 -12.23 19.49
C PRO A 382 9.72 -13.24 18.57
N TRP A 383 8.85 -12.77 17.66
CA TRP A 383 8.17 -13.66 16.71
C TRP A 383 9.11 -14.20 15.64
N ILE A 384 10.12 -13.42 15.23
CA ILE A 384 11.13 -13.87 14.27
C ILE A 384 11.92 -15.01 14.88
N GLU A 385 12.31 -14.93 16.15
CA GLU A 385 13.06 -16.03 16.78
C GLU A 385 12.21 -17.28 16.99
N LYS A 386 10.94 -17.14 17.39
CA LYS A 386 10.02 -18.29 17.44
C LYS A 386 9.89 -18.97 16.07
N ALA A 387 9.81 -18.19 15.00
CA ALA A 387 9.76 -18.74 13.64
C ALA A 387 11.07 -19.44 13.25
N ARG A 388 12.25 -18.90 13.60
CA ARG A 388 13.54 -19.57 13.35
C ARG A 388 13.66 -20.88 14.11
N VAL A 389 13.28 -20.91 15.39
CA VAL A 389 13.25 -22.14 16.19
C VAL A 389 12.35 -23.18 15.55
N PHE A 390 11.14 -22.78 15.13
CA PHE A 390 10.22 -23.67 14.43
C PHE A 390 10.80 -24.24 13.13
N LEU A 391 11.42 -23.39 12.29
CA LEU A 391 12.03 -23.81 11.03
C LEU A 391 13.17 -24.81 11.22
N ASN A 392 13.94 -24.67 12.31
CA ASN A 392 15.09 -25.52 12.61
C ASN A 392 14.75 -26.77 13.44
N ASN A 393 13.57 -26.81 14.08
CA ASN A 393 13.17 -27.92 14.92
C ASN A 393 12.90 -29.19 14.08
N THR A 394 13.65 -30.27 14.33
CA THR A 394 13.47 -31.59 13.71
C THR A 394 12.32 -32.39 14.33
N GLU A 395 12.01 -32.13 15.59
CA GLU A 395 11.08 -32.93 16.41
C GLU A 395 9.64 -32.41 16.37
N SER A 396 9.41 -31.21 15.84
CA SER A 396 8.04 -30.67 15.73
C SER A 396 7.19 -31.52 14.78
N SER A 397 6.10 -32.07 15.30
CA SER A 397 5.07 -32.78 14.53
C SER A 397 4.26 -31.84 13.63
N SER A 398 4.15 -30.55 13.98
CA SER A 398 3.46 -29.56 13.15
C SER A 398 4.37 -29.02 12.05
N ASN A 399 3.87 -29.03 10.81
CA ASN A 399 4.49 -28.38 9.66
C ASN A 399 4.06 -26.94 9.46
N VAL A 400 3.17 -26.41 10.31
CA VAL A 400 2.66 -25.04 10.20
C VAL A 400 2.88 -24.27 11.49
N PHE A 401 3.40 -23.05 11.36
CA PHE A 401 3.53 -22.08 12.44
C PHE A 401 2.71 -20.83 12.12
N ALA A 402 1.69 -20.56 12.94
CA ALA A 402 0.92 -19.32 12.85
C ALA A 402 1.74 -18.15 13.39
N TYR A 403 2.18 -17.26 12.50
CA TYR A 403 3.03 -16.14 12.86
C TYR A 403 2.17 -14.96 13.34
N GLY A 404 2.35 -14.59 14.62
CA GLY A 404 1.85 -13.32 15.12
C GLY A 404 0.37 -13.31 15.51
N GLU A 405 -0.15 -14.40 16.08
CA GLU A 405 -1.58 -14.52 16.43
C GLU A 405 -2.16 -13.23 17.05
N ARG A 406 -3.20 -12.70 16.36
CA ARG A 406 -3.96 -11.46 16.65
C ARG A 406 -3.15 -10.39 17.39
N PHE A 407 -2.34 -9.64 16.64
CA PHE A 407 -1.77 -8.39 17.13
C PHE A 407 -2.90 -7.40 17.43
N ASP A 408 -3.34 -7.34 18.69
CA ASP A 408 -4.27 -6.31 19.15
C ASP A 408 -3.49 -4.99 19.28
N PRO A 409 -3.86 -3.94 18.52
CA PRO A 409 -3.20 -2.64 18.59
C PRO A 409 -3.16 -2.04 20.00
N LYS A 410 -4.02 -2.49 20.94
CA LYS A 410 -4.06 -2.01 22.33
C LYS A 410 -2.81 -2.37 23.15
N TYR A 411 -2.09 -3.44 22.80
CA TYR A 411 -0.95 -3.92 23.59
C TYR A 411 0.29 -3.01 23.47
N ARG A 412 0.29 -2.03 22.56
CA ARG A 412 1.32 -0.98 22.50
C ARG A 412 1.34 -0.06 23.72
N LYS A 413 0.22 0.05 24.46
CA LYS A 413 0.14 0.85 25.69
C LYS A 413 0.59 0.11 26.95
N GLN A 414 0.76 -1.21 26.89
CA GLN A 414 1.09 -2.06 28.04
C GLN A 414 2.53 -2.56 27.98
N GLY A 415 3.45 -1.73 27.46
CA GLY A 415 4.88 -2.00 27.47
C GLY A 415 5.44 -2.03 28.88
N GLN A 416 5.16 -3.10 29.64
CA GLN A 416 5.89 -3.53 30.83
C GLN A 416 5.53 -4.95 31.32
N VAL A 417 4.56 -5.66 30.73
CA VAL A 417 4.19 -7.01 31.19
C VAL A 417 4.13 -7.99 30.02
N PHE A 418 5.28 -8.41 29.50
CA PHE A 418 5.35 -9.57 28.60
C PHE A 418 6.61 -10.38 28.93
N GLN A 419 6.55 -11.11 30.05
CA GLN A 419 7.53 -12.16 30.34
C GLN A 419 6.99 -13.38 31.10
N LYS A 420 5.71 -13.41 31.47
CA LYS A 420 5.12 -14.60 32.10
C LYS A 420 3.75 -14.88 31.50
N ASP A 421 3.54 -16.16 31.20
CA ASP A 421 2.24 -16.80 31.00
C ASP A 421 1.60 -16.66 29.61
N PHE A 422 2.16 -17.40 28.66
CA PHE A 422 1.37 -18.02 27.59
C PHE A 422 1.83 -19.47 27.37
N THR A 423 1.22 -20.39 28.12
CA THR A 423 1.15 -21.82 27.78
C THR A 423 -0.14 -22.06 27.00
N PHE A 424 -0.04 -22.66 25.82
CA PHE A 424 -1.19 -23.18 25.08
C PHE A 424 -1.19 -24.70 25.17
N ALA A 425 -2.34 -25.25 25.59
CA ALA A 425 -2.66 -26.65 25.38
C ALA A 425 -3.01 -26.83 23.89
N ALA A 426 -2.39 -27.84 23.27
CA ALA A 426 -2.74 -28.29 21.93
C ALA A 426 -4.13 -28.95 21.98
N SER A 427 -5.02 -28.55 21.08
CA SER A 427 -6.25 -29.28 20.75
C SER A 427 -6.19 -29.70 19.29
#